data_AF-A0AAV0Y4H1-F1
#
_entry.id   AF-A0AAV0Y4H1-F1
#
_cell.length_a   1.000
_cell.length_b   1.000
_cell.length_c   1.000
_cell.angle_alpha   90.00
_cell.angle_beta   90.00
_cell.angle_gamma   90.00
#
_symmetry.space_group_name_H-M   'P 1'
#
loop_
_entity.id
_entity.type
_entity.pdbx_description
1 polymer ?
#
loop_
_entity_poly.entity_id
_entity_poly.type
_entity_poly.pdbx_seq_one_letter_code
_entity_poly.pdbx_strand_id
1 'polypeptide(L)'
;MTDDSMAEKKAIQEIWPQTTQILCIFHFLQAEWRWLMSSSSNILPVNRQQLMQLFRKAVYAKNHEEFQDVVNEINHLEGNQSFKDRFNENLKRSQEWSMSYRNENLITRNNQTNNYSEATIRILKEIILERTKAYNVVALVEFISIIWDKYFINRLLDFAYNRRNQKDYELQLTKMKSVDPNSILQIDEFLYKVPSSKDSKKFYDVNTIIGWCSCYSGKQGGFCKHQALLKQYYDIEFPNSPVTDSNERHKLALLALGIRDCPPKPFFEVLHYIF
;
A
#
# COMPACT_ATOMS: atom_id res chain seq x y z
N MET A 1 -2.44 0.99 -11.04
CA MET A 1 -3.60 0.43 -10.32
C MET A 1 -4.79 1.33 -10.56
N THR A 2 -5.91 0.82 -11.02
CA THR A 2 -7.05 1.61 -11.49
C THR A 2 -8.37 1.07 -10.98
N ASP A 3 -9.45 1.82 -11.21
CA ASP A 3 -10.79 1.25 -11.10
C ASP A 3 -11.03 0.26 -12.25
N ASP A 4 -12.15 -0.46 -12.19
CA ASP A 4 -12.56 -1.36 -13.27
C ASP A 4 -13.20 -0.57 -14.43
N SER A 5 -12.37 0.27 -15.06
CA SER A 5 -12.75 1.16 -16.16
C SER A 5 -12.01 0.77 -17.42
N MET A 6 -12.74 0.25 -18.41
CA MET A 6 -12.16 -0.11 -19.70
C MET A 6 -11.55 1.08 -20.43
N ALA A 7 -12.13 2.28 -20.29
CA ALA A 7 -11.59 3.49 -20.91
C ALA A 7 -10.25 3.89 -20.28
N GLU A 8 -10.17 3.88 -18.95
CA GLU A 8 -8.94 4.20 -18.22
C GLU A 8 -7.82 3.20 -18.52
N LYS A 9 -8.15 1.89 -18.47
CA LYS A 9 -7.23 0.82 -18.81
C LYS A 9 -6.72 0.93 -20.24
N LYS A 10 -7.59 1.18 -21.22
CA LYS A 10 -7.17 1.35 -22.62
C LYS A 10 -6.25 2.56 -22.79
N ALA A 11 -6.59 3.70 -22.21
CA ALA A 11 -5.77 4.91 -22.30
C ALA A 11 -4.36 4.69 -21.71
N ILE A 12 -4.26 4.04 -20.55
CA ILE A 12 -2.95 3.72 -19.94
C ILE A 12 -2.17 2.74 -20.83
N GLN A 13 -2.83 1.72 -21.36
CA GLN A 13 -2.18 0.71 -22.21
C GLN A 13 -1.67 1.32 -23.53
N GLU A 14 -2.41 2.26 -24.09
CA GLU A 14 -2.04 2.96 -25.33
C GLU A 14 -0.77 3.79 -25.15
N ILE A 15 -0.66 4.52 -24.03
CA ILE A 15 0.50 5.37 -23.75
C ILE A 15 1.68 4.57 -23.17
N TRP A 16 1.41 3.57 -22.33
CA TRP A 16 2.42 2.75 -21.66
C TRP A 16 2.14 1.26 -21.83
N PRO A 17 2.42 0.69 -23.01
CA PRO A 17 2.02 -0.68 -23.37
C PRO A 17 2.73 -1.77 -22.55
N GLN A 18 3.85 -1.45 -21.90
CA GLN A 18 4.60 -2.39 -21.06
C GLN A 18 4.12 -2.39 -19.59
N THR A 19 3.12 -1.59 -19.24
CA THR A 19 2.66 -1.50 -17.84
C THR A 19 1.80 -2.69 -17.46
N THR A 20 2.08 -3.27 -16.30
CA THR A 20 1.18 -4.25 -15.68
C THR A 20 -0.03 -3.54 -15.10
N GLN A 21 -1.22 -3.86 -15.62
CA GLN A 21 -2.47 -3.31 -15.12
C GLN A 21 -3.03 -4.18 -13.99
N ILE A 22 -3.36 -3.53 -12.87
CA ILE A 22 -3.99 -4.17 -11.71
C ILE A 22 -5.16 -3.31 -11.22
N LEU A 23 -6.21 -3.95 -10.71
CA LEU A 23 -7.41 -3.27 -10.21
C LEU A 23 -7.22 -2.78 -8.77
N CYS A 24 -7.92 -1.74 -8.37
CA CYS A 24 -8.11 -1.42 -6.97
C CYS A 24 -8.96 -2.53 -6.33
N ILE A 25 -8.41 -3.26 -5.35
CA ILE A 25 -9.15 -4.37 -4.71
C ILE A 25 -10.43 -3.87 -4.03
N PHE A 26 -10.38 -2.67 -3.43
CA PHE A 26 -11.55 -2.08 -2.80
C PHE A 26 -12.69 -1.86 -3.80
N HIS A 27 -12.41 -1.23 -4.95
CA HIS A 27 -13.44 -1.00 -5.96
C HIS A 27 -13.91 -2.29 -6.62
N PHE A 28 -13.02 -3.26 -6.81
CA PHE A 28 -13.40 -4.57 -7.35
C PHE A 28 -14.37 -5.30 -6.42
N LEU A 29 -14.08 -5.37 -5.12
CA LEU A 29 -14.98 -5.94 -4.12
C LEU A 29 -16.28 -5.15 -3.98
N GLN A 30 -16.21 -3.82 -4.05
CA GLN A 30 -17.40 -2.96 -4.00
C GLN A 30 -18.31 -3.17 -5.21
N ALA A 31 -17.74 -3.33 -6.41
CA ALA A 31 -18.49 -3.62 -7.64
C ALA A 31 -19.19 -4.98 -7.55
N GLU A 32 -18.51 -6.00 -7.02
CA GLU A 32 -19.12 -7.31 -6.79
C GLU A 32 -20.27 -7.24 -5.79
N TRP A 33 -20.06 -6.55 -4.66
CA TRP A 33 -21.11 -6.36 -3.67
C TRP A 33 -22.33 -5.61 -4.23
N ARG A 34 -22.11 -4.55 -5.00
CA ARG A 34 -23.20 -3.82 -5.69
C ARG A 34 -23.96 -4.72 -6.65
N TRP A 35 -23.26 -5.57 -7.39
CA TRP A 35 -23.90 -6.51 -8.29
C TRP A 35 -24.71 -7.56 -7.54
N LEU A 36 -24.17 -8.20 -6.49
CA LEU A 36 -24.88 -9.15 -5.64
C LEU A 36 -26.18 -8.56 -5.06
N MET A 37 -26.19 -7.26 -4.78
CA MET A 37 -27.36 -6.54 -4.28
C MET A 37 -28.35 -6.13 -5.37
N SER A 38 -27.94 -6.12 -6.64
CA SER A 38 -28.77 -5.71 -7.76
C SER A 38 -29.83 -6.76 -8.11
N SER A 39 -30.96 -6.30 -8.64
CA SER A 39 -32.01 -7.18 -9.19
C SER A 39 -31.48 -8.06 -10.33
N SER A 40 -30.53 -7.55 -11.11
CA SER A 40 -29.93 -8.28 -12.25
C SER A 40 -29.13 -9.53 -11.87
N SER A 41 -28.70 -9.65 -10.60
CA SER A 41 -27.92 -10.81 -10.16
C SER A 41 -28.76 -12.08 -10.00
N ASN A 42 -30.08 -11.95 -9.79
CA ASN A 42 -30.97 -13.06 -9.41
C ASN A 42 -30.48 -13.85 -8.19
N ILE A 43 -29.68 -13.24 -7.31
CA ILE A 43 -29.19 -13.87 -6.08
C ILE A 43 -30.14 -13.57 -4.92
N LEU A 44 -30.58 -14.64 -4.25
CA LEU A 44 -31.40 -14.55 -3.04
C LEU A 44 -30.66 -13.76 -1.95
N PRO A 45 -31.32 -12.83 -1.23
CA PRO A 45 -30.70 -12.01 -0.19
C PRO A 45 -29.92 -12.82 0.85
N VAL A 46 -30.43 -14.00 1.23
CA VAL A 46 -29.80 -14.90 2.21
C VAL A 46 -28.43 -15.45 1.75
N ASN A 47 -28.20 -15.58 0.44
CA ASN A 47 -26.96 -16.13 -0.10
C ASN A 47 -25.87 -15.05 -0.27
N ARG A 48 -26.23 -13.77 -0.36
CA ARG A 48 -25.31 -12.69 -0.79
C ARG A 48 -24.08 -12.58 0.09
N GLN A 49 -24.24 -12.69 1.41
CA GLN A 49 -23.12 -12.56 2.35
C GLN A 49 -22.13 -13.72 2.21
N GLN A 50 -22.62 -14.95 2.09
CA GLN A 50 -21.79 -16.13 1.88
C GLN A 50 -21.03 -16.04 0.54
N LEU A 51 -21.71 -15.69 -0.54
CA LEU A 51 -21.08 -15.55 -1.86
C LEU A 51 -20.02 -14.44 -1.86
N MET A 52 -20.29 -13.31 -1.20
CA MET A 52 -19.30 -12.25 -1.04
C MET A 52 -18.09 -12.71 -0.23
N GLN A 53 -18.26 -13.55 0.79
CA GLN A 53 -17.15 -14.11 1.54
C GLN A 53 -16.30 -15.04 0.67
N LEU A 54 -16.90 -15.89 -0.15
CA LEU A 54 -16.19 -16.74 -1.10
C LEU A 54 -15.41 -15.93 -2.14
N PHE A 55 -16.05 -14.90 -2.70
CA PHE A 55 -15.38 -13.99 -3.63
C PHE A 55 -14.18 -13.28 -2.97
N ARG A 56 -14.33 -12.83 -1.72
CA ARG A 56 -13.23 -12.26 -0.93
C ARG A 56 -12.12 -13.26 -0.65
N LYS A 57 -12.44 -14.52 -0.36
CA LYS A 57 -11.44 -15.59 -0.19
C LYS A 57 -10.60 -15.72 -1.48
N ALA A 58 -11.24 -15.71 -2.64
CA ALA A 58 -10.53 -15.79 -3.92
C ALA A 58 -9.63 -14.56 -4.13
N VAL A 59 -10.15 -13.35 -3.88
CA VAL A 59 -9.39 -12.10 -4.03
C VAL A 59 -8.16 -12.05 -3.12
N TYR A 60 -8.29 -12.52 -1.87
CA TYR A 60 -7.22 -12.45 -0.87
C TYR A 60 -6.41 -13.73 -0.70
N ALA A 61 -6.59 -14.73 -1.56
CA ALA A 61 -5.78 -15.94 -1.56
C ALA A 61 -4.29 -15.58 -1.62
N LYS A 62 -3.47 -16.18 -0.74
CA LYS A 62 -2.08 -15.73 -0.53
C LYS A 62 -1.13 -16.29 -1.58
N ASN A 63 -1.47 -17.43 -2.16
CA ASN A 63 -0.70 -18.19 -3.12
C ASN A 63 -1.64 -18.89 -4.12
N HIS A 64 -1.07 -19.54 -5.11
CA HIS A 64 -1.82 -20.20 -6.18
C HIS A 64 -2.65 -21.40 -5.70
N GLU A 65 -2.18 -22.13 -4.69
CA GLU A 65 -2.88 -23.27 -4.10
C GLU A 65 -4.17 -22.83 -3.40
N GLU A 66 -4.07 -21.88 -2.45
CA GLU A 66 -5.24 -21.28 -1.77
C GLU A 66 -6.22 -20.69 -2.79
N PHE A 67 -5.72 -20.11 -3.89
CA PHE A 67 -6.56 -19.54 -4.93
C PHE A 67 -7.34 -20.63 -5.67
N GLN A 68 -6.67 -21.70 -6.08
CA GLN A 68 -7.29 -22.82 -6.80
C GLN A 68 -8.31 -23.56 -5.93
N ASP A 69 -8.03 -23.73 -4.64
CA ASP A 69 -8.96 -24.33 -3.68
C ASP A 69 -10.28 -23.56 -3.62
N VAL A 70 -10.21 -22.23 -3.54
CA VAL A 70 -11.42 -21.38 -3.49
C VAL A 70 -12.13 -21.36 -4.84
N VAL A 71 -11.41 -21.38 -5.96
CA VAL A 71 -12.02 -21.52 -7.30
C VAL A 71 -12.80 -22.83 -7.39
N ASN A 72 -12.22 -23.93 -6.90
CA ASN A 72 -12.88 -25.22 -6.86
C ASN A 72 -14.11 -25.16 -5.92
N GLU A 73 -13.98 -24.58 -4.72
CA GLU A 73 -15.09 -24.38 -3.76
C GLU A 73 -16.27 -23.66 -4.43
N ILE A 74 -16.01 -22.57 -5.16
CA ILE A 74 -17.05 -21.78 -5.85
C ILE A 74 -17.69 -22.57 -7.00
N ASN A 75 -16.91 -23.29 -7.80
CA ASN A 75 -17.42 -24.05 -8.94
C ASN A 75 -18.31 -25.22 -8.52
N HIS A 76 -18.06 -25.82 -7.35
CA HIS A 76 -18.85 -26.92 -6.80
C HIS A 76 -20.09 -26.47 -6.00
N LEU A 77 -20.35 -25.15 -5.89
CA LEU A 77 -21.57 -24.67 -5.23
C LEU A 77 -22.83 -25.16 -5.95
N GLU A 78 -23.76 -25.69 -5.15
CA GLU A 78 -25.12 -25.96 -5.59
C GLU A 78 -25.88 -24.65 -5.85
N GLY A 79 -26.50 -24.54 -7.03
CA GLY A 79 -27.23 -23.34 -7.43
C GLY A 79 -26.34 -22.12 -7.73
N ASN A 80 -26.93 -20.91 -7.56
CA ASN A 80 -26.28 -19.60 -7.77
C ASN A 80 -25.51 -19.46 -9.09
N GLN A 81 -26.09 -19.96 -10.20
CA GLN A 81 -25.40 -20.03 -11.50
C GLN A 81 -24.92 -18.66 -11.99
N SER A 82 -25.71 -17.60 -11.81
CA SER A 82 -25.31 -16.23 -12.18
C SER A 82 -24.05 -15.75 -11.48
N PHE A 83 -23.83 -16.14 -10.21
CA PHE A 83 -22.60 -15.84 -9.48
C PHE A 83 -21.42 -16.62 -10.04
N LYS A 84 -21.61 -17.92 -10.31
CA LYS A 84 -20.56 -18.76 -10.92
C LYS A 84 -20.15 -18.24 -12.30
N ASP A 85 -21.11 -17.88 -13.14
CA ASP A 85 -20.87 -17.34 -14.48
C ASP A 85 -20.07 -16.04 -14.41
N ARG A 86 -20.50 -15.10 -13.55
CA ARG A 86 -19.79 -13.84 -13.34
C ARG A 86 -18.39 -14.04 -12.74
N PHE A 87 -18.25 -14.95 -11.78
CA PHE A 87 -16.95 -15.29 -11.20
C PHE A 87 -16.01 -15.86 -12.26
N ASN A 88 -16.49 -16.80 -13.08
CA ASN A 88 -15.73 -17.39 -14.18
C ASN A 88 -15.35 -16.36 -15.25
N GLU A 89 -16.20 -15.37 -15.53
CA GLU A 89 -15.82 -14.25 -16.39
C GLU A 89 -14.68 -13.42 -15.78
N ASN A 90 -14.77 -13.11 -14.48
CA ASN A 90 -13.71 -12.40 -13.76
C ASN A 90 -12.41 -13.23 -13.64
N LEU A 91 -12.49 -14.56 -13.61
CA LEU A 91 -11.31 -15.44 -13.57
C LEU A 91 -10.44 -15.32 -14.81
N LYS A 92 -11.01 -15.02 -15.99
CA LYS A 92 -10.24 -14.81 -17.23
C LYS A 92 -9.20 -13.69 -17.10
N ARG A 93 -9.40 -12.78 -16.14
CA ARG A 93 -8.53 -11.64 -15.83
C ARG A 93 -8.06 -11.64 -14.37
N SER A 94 -7.92 -12.83 -13.78
CA SER A 94 -7.53 -13.04 -12.39
C SER A 94 -6.23 -12.35 -11.98
N GLN A 95 -5.28 -12.24 -12.92
CA GLN A 95 -4.00 -11.55 -12.73
C GLN A 95 -4.16 -10.07 -12.34
N GLU A 96 -5.26 -9.43 -12.75
CA GLU A 96 -5.49 -8.02 -12.46
C GLU A 96 -5.91 -7.77 -11.00
N TRP A 97 -6.57 -8.73 -10.34
CA TRP A 97 -7.24 -8.50 -9.06
C TRP A 97 -6.82 -9.44 -7.93
N SER A 98 -6.38 -10.66 -8.23
CA SER A 98 -6.06 -11.63 -7.18
C SER A 98 -4.73 -11.31 -6.50
N MET A 99 -4.73 -11.43 -5.17
CA MET A 99 -3.52 -11.33 -4.36
C MET A 99 -2.52 -12.44 -4.64
N SER A 100 -2.94 -13.61 -5.13
CA SER A 100 -2.03 -14.71 -5.44
C SER A 100 -1.01 -14.30 -6.50
N TYR A 101 -1.45 -13.65 -7.57
CA TYR A 101 -0.57 -13.13 -8.63
C TYR A 101 0.23 -11.91 -8.18
N ARG A 102 -0.39 -10.97 -7.45
CA ARG A 102 0.34 -9.79 -6.94
C ARG A 102 1.49 -10.16 -6.01
N ASN A 103 1.28 -11.20 -5.21
CA ASN A 103 2.24 -11.68 -4.22
C ASN A 103 3.47 -12.35 -4.83
N GLU A 104 3.43 -12.76 -6.09
CA GLU A 104 4.55 -13.45 -6.72
C GLU A 104 5.61 -12.48 -7.21
N ASN A 105 5.21 -11.51 -8.05
CA ASN A 105 6.17 -10.72 -8.82
C ASN A 105 5.90 -9.22 -8.82
N LEU A 106 4.92 -8.72 -8.05
CA LEU A 106 4.57 -7.30 -8.06
C LEU A 106 4.98 -6.57 -6.78
N ILE A 107 5.83 -5.55 -6.94
CA ILE A 107 6.23 -4.65 -5.86
C ILE A 107 5.18 -3.53 -5.74
N THR A 108 4.10 -3.80 -5.02
CA THR A 108 3.05 -2.81 -4.77
C THR A 108 3.30 -1.95 -3.52
N ARG A 109 4.38 -2.24 -2.78
CA ARG A 109 4.75 -1.61 -1.50
C ARG A 109 3.60 -1.64 -0.48
N ASN A 110 2.89 -2.77 -0.40
CA ASN A 110 1.68 -2.97 0.42
C ASN A 110 0.46 -2.12 0.04
N ASN A 111 0.48 -1.43 -1.12
CA ASN A 111 -0.69 -0.74 -1.62
C ASN A 111 -1.52 -1.69 -2.48
N GLN A 112 -2.77 -1.91 -2.07
CA GLN A 112 -3.72 -2.79 -2.77
C GLN A 112 -4.95 -2.03 -3.30
N THR A 113 -5.00 -0.74 -3.02
CA THR A 113 -6.05 0.19 -3.42
C THR A 113 -5.43 1.44 -4.04
N ASN A 114 -6.24 2.23 -4.75
CA ASN A 114 -5.86 3.54 -5.26
C ASN A 114 -6.00 4.65 -4.20
N ASN A 115 -5.82 4.30 -2.92
CA ASN A 115 -5.96 5.19 -1.77
C ASN A 115 -5.17 6.50 -1.89
N TYR A 116 -3.97 6.48 -2.49
CA TYR A 116 -3.19 7.70 -2.70
C TYR A 116 -3.88 8.66 -3.65
N SER A 117 -4.40 8.16 -4.78
CA SER A 117 -5.14 8.97 -5.74
C SER A 117 -6.39 9.56 -5.09
N GLU A 118 -7.16 8.74 -4.37
CA GLU A 118 -8.36 9.20 -3.65
C GLU A 118 -8.05 10.22 -2.57
N ALA A 119 -7.01 9.99 -1.76
CA ALA A 119 -6.59 10.90 -0.71
C ALA A 119 -6.15 12.26 -1.28
N THR A 120 -5.43 12.25 -2.41
CA THR A 120 -5.03 13.49 -3.12
C THR A 120 -6.25 14.26 -3.62
N ILE A 121 -7.20 13.58 -4.26
CA ILE A 121 -8.44 14.21 -4.72
C ILE A 121 -9.26 14.75 -3.55
N ARG A 122 -9.26 14.05 -2.40
CA ARG A 122 -9.92 14.52 -1.20
C ARG A 122 -9.26 15.77 -0.63
N ILE A 123 -7.94 15.84 -0.58
CA ILE A 123 -7.21 17.05 -0.17
C ILE A 123 -7.61 18.22 -1.05
N LEU A 124 -7.57 18.04 -2.37
CA LEU A 124 -7.99 19.07 -3.32
C LEU A 124 -9.43 19.53 -3.05
N LYS A 125 -10.37 18.59 -2.97
CA LYS A 125 -11.79 18.92 -2.80
C LYS A 125 -12.10 19.54 -1.45
N GLU A 126 -11.53 19.04 -0.37
CA GLU A 126 -11.96 19.37 1.00
C GLU A 126 -11.11 20.44 1.65
N ILE A 127 -9.81 20.49 1.37
CA ILE A 127 -8.87 21.41 2.01
C ILE A 127 -8.59 22.59 1.09
N ILE A 128 -8.28 22.32 -0.19
CA ILE A 128 -7.87 23.38 -1.11
C ILE A 128 -9.08 24.15 -1.63
N LEU A 129 -10.15 23.44 -1.98
CA LEU A 129 -11.37 24.04 -2.52
C LEU A 129 -12.51 24.16 -1.49
N GLU A 130 -12.33 23.64 -0.27
CA GLU A 130 -13.35 23.68 0.80
C GLU A 130 -14.74 23.18 0.38
N ARG A 131 -14.80 22.22 -0.56
CA ARG A 131 -16.00 21.70 -1.23
C ARG A 131 -16.83 22.78 -1.93
N THR A 132 -16.24 23.92 -2.25
CA THR A 132 -16.86 25.00 -3.01
C THR A 132 -16.51 24.91 -4.50
N LYS A 133 -17.39 25.43 -5.36
CA LYS A 133 -17.02 25.74 -6.73
C LYS A 133 -16.25 27.06 -6.67
N ALA A 134 -15.02 27.11 -7.19
CA ALA A 134 -14.31 28.38 -7.33
C ALA A 134 -15.18 29.34 -8.18
N TYR A 135 -15.40 30.56 -7.68
CA TYR A 135 -16.32 31.51 -8.30
C TYR A 135 -15.86 31.99 -9.68
N ASN A 136 -14.54 32.01 -9.91
CA ASN A 136 -13.92 32.33 -11.19
C ASN A 136 -12.52 31.68 -11.29
N VAL A 137 -11.92 31.73 -12.49
CA VAL A 137 -10.60 31.14 -12.77
C VAL A 137 -9.47 31.77 -11.94
N VAL A 138 -9.57 33.06 -11.57
CA VAL A 138 -8.55 33.76 -10.78
C VAL A 138 -8.51 33.20 -9.36
N ALA A 139 -9.68 33.03 -8.73
CA ALA A 139 -9.79 32.41 -7.42
C ALA A 139 -9.29 30.95 -7.44
N LEU A 140 -9.55 30.23 -8.53
CA LEU A 140 -8.99 28.88 -8.69
C LEU A 140 -7.46 28.91 -8.73
N VAL A 141 -6.85 29.79 -9.52
CA VAL A 141 -5.39 29.94 -9.57
C VAL A 141 -4.84 30.28 -8.20
N GLU A 142 -5.48 31.19 -7.45
CA GLU A 142 -5.07 31.53 -6.09
C GLU A 142 -5.12 30.33 -5.13
N PHE A 143 -6.21 29.55 -5.13
CA PHE A 143 -6.32 28.35 -4.29
C PHE A 143 -5.22 27.33 -4.59
N ILE A 144 -4.94 27.11 -5.87
CA ILE A 144 -3.91 26.16 -6.31
C ILE A 144 -2.52 26.69 -5.94
N SER A 145 -2.19 27.93 -6.30
CA SER A 145 -0.83 28.47 -6.13
C SER A 145 -0.49 28.87 -4.69
N ILE A 146 -1.47 29.14 -3.84
CA ILE A 146 -1.21 29.59 -2.46
C ILE A 146 -1.60 28.51 -1.45
N ILE A 147 -2.86 28.08 -1.46
CA ILE A 147 -3.36 27.15 -0.44
C ILE A 147 -2.77 25.76 -0.65
N TRP A 148 -2.70 25.29 -1.89
CA TRP A 148 -2.15 23.96 -2.18
C TRP A 148 -0.66 23.88 -1.88
N ASP A 149 0.12 24.87 -2.32
CA ASP A 149 1.55 24.94 -2.01
C ASP A 149 1.80 24.99 -0.51
N LYS A 150 1.09 25.87 0.21
CA LYS A 150 1.19 25.96 1.68
C LYS A 150 0.83 24.64 2.36
N TYR A 151 -0.19 23.92 1.87
CA TYR A 151 -0.55 22.61 2.40
C TYR A 151 0.59 21.61 2.27
N PHE A 152 1.21 21.51 1.09
CA PHE A 152 2.31 20.58 0.86
C PHE A 152 3.59 20.97 1.58
N ILE A 153 3.92 22.26 1.63
CA ILE A 153 5.04 22.79 2.43
C ILE A 153 4.87 22.37 3.88
N ASN A 154 3.71 22.64 4.49
CA ASN A 154 3.45 22.23 5.87
C ASN A 154 3.52 20.71 6.07
N ARG A 155 3.07 19.94 5.09
CA ARG A 155 3.14 18.48 5.16
C ARG A 155 4.58 17.96 5.08
N LEU A 156 5.42 18.53 4.23
CA LEU A 156 6.85 18.23 4.17
C LEU A 156 7.53 18.59 5.49
N LEU A 157 7.21 19.75 6.05
CA LEU A 157 7.74 20.20 7.34
C LEU A 157 7.30 19.33 8.51
N ASP A 158 6.06 18.86 8.52
CA ASP A 158 5.58 17.89 9.52
C ASP A 158 6.43 16.61 9.51
N PHE A 159 6.88 16.16 8.34
CA PHE A 159 7.78 15.02 8.23
C PHE A 159 9.23 15.37 8.59
N ALA A 160 9.74 16.51 8.11
CA ALA A 160 11.10 16.99 8.42
C ALA A 160 11.33 17.22 9.91
N TYR A 161 10.31 17.72 10.62
CA TYR A 161 10.30 17.94 12.07
C TYR A 161 9.76 16.74 12.85
N ASN A 162 9.63 15.58 12.21
CA ASN A 162 9.28 14.31 12.83
C ASN A 162 7.93 14.30 13.59
N ARG A 163 6.97 15.12 13.17
CA ARG A 163 5.62 15.17 13.75
C ARG A 163 4.74 13.99 13.32
N ARG A 164 5.13 13.24 12.28
CA ARG A 164 4.32 12.18 11.67
C ARG A 164 4.99 10.80 11.46
N ASN A 165 6.31 10.71 11.30
CA ASN A 165 6.97 9.47 10.81
C ASN A 165 7.31 8.43 11.87
N GLN A 166 7.67 8.86 13.08
CA GLN A 166 8.26 7.97 14.08
C GLN A 166 7.34 6.79 14.45
N LYS A 167 6.02 7.02 14.43
CA LYS A 167 5.01 6.06 14.88
C LYS A 167 5.00 4.76 14.08
N ASP A 168 5.17 4.83 12.75
CA ASP A 168 5.09 3.63 11.90
C ASP A 168 6.31 2.73 12.09
N TYR A 169 7.51 3.32 12.17
CA TYR A 169 8.75 2.60 12.46
C TYR A 169 8.71 1.95 13.85
N GLU A 170 8.35 2.71 14.88
CA GLU A 170 8.23 2.22 16.26
C GLU A 170 7.18 1.12 16.41
N LEU A 171 6.07 1.22 15.67
CA LEU A 171 5.04 0.20 15.65
C LEU A 171 5.56 -1.11 15.06
N GLN A 172 6.41 -1.05 14.02
CA GLN A 172 7.05 -2.25 13.47
C GLN A 172 8.03 -2.88 14.46
N LEU A 173 8.87 -2.07 15.12
CA LEU A 173 9.80 -2.55 16.16
C LEU A 173 9.07 -3.19 17.33
N THR A 174 7.93 -2.64 17.74
CA THR A 174 7.14 -3.20 18.84
C THR A 174 6.70 -4.64 18.58
N LYS A 175 6.50 -5.01 17.30
CA LYS A 175 6.13 -6.37 16.90
C LYS A 175 7.30 -7.38 16.96
N MET A 176 8.51 -6.91 17.25
CA MET A 176 9.75 -7.70 17.30
C MET A 176 10.43 -7.65 18.67
N LYS A 177 9.83 -7.04 19.70
CA LYS A 177 10.42 -6.89 21.04
C LYS A 177 10.89 -8.21 21.68
N SER A 178 10.21 -9.32 21.37
CA SER A 178 10.52 -10.64 21.92
C SER A 178 11.62 -11.39 21.16
N VAL A 179 12.10 -10.84 20.06
CA VAL A 179 13.15 -11.46 19.24
C VAL A 179 14.50 -11.01 19.75
N ASP A 180 15.36 -11.97 20.07
CA ASP A 180 16.77 -11.72 20.37
C ASP A 180 17.52 -11.32 19.09
N PRO A 181 18.09 -10.10 19.00
CA PRO A 181 18.87 -9.68 17.84
C PRO A 181 20.04 -10.61 17.52
N ASN A 182 20.62 -11.29 18.51
CA ASN A 182 21.74 -12.20 18.30
C ASN A 182 21.34 -13.48 17.53
N SER A 183 20.04 -13.76 17.41
CA SER A 183 19.53 -14.88 16.63
C SER A 183 19.38 -14.59 15.13
N ILE A 184 19.68 -13.35 14.70
CA ILE A 184 19.72 -12.96 13.30
C ILE A 184 20.98 -13.54 12.66
N LEU A 185 20.81 -14.18 11.51
CA LEU A 185 21.92 -14.77 10.76
C LEU A 185 22.19 -13.93 9.51
N GLN A 186 23.40 -13.42 9.36
CA GLN A 186 23.85 -12.85 8.10
C GLN A 186 24.32 -14.00 7.19
N ILE A 187 23.67 -14.17 6.05
CA ILE A 187 23.98 -15.22 5.07
C ILE A 187 25.01 -14.71 4.05
N ASP A 188 24.88 -13.44 3.65
CA ASP A 188 25.79 -12.75 2.74
C ASP A 188 25.77 -11.23 3.06
N GLU A 189 26.55 -10.42 2.33
CA GLU A 189 26.65 -8.96 2.51
C GLU A 189 25.27 -8.27 2.56
N PHE A 190 24.33 -8.72 1.73
CA PHE A 190 23.01 -8.10 1.58
C PHE A 190 21.83 -8.99 2.00
N LEU A 191 22.10 -10.20 2.51
CA LEU A 191 21.07 -11.19 2.79
C LEU A 191 21.11 -11.64 4.25
N TYR A 192 19.99 -11.43 4.95
CA TYR A 192 19.83 -11.78 6.36
C TYR A 192 18.66 -12.75 6.54
N LYS A 193 18.80 -13.67 7.49
CA LYS A 193 17.69 -14.46 8.03
C LYS A 193 17.27 -13.88 9.37
N VAL A 194 16.06 -13.35 9.40
CA VAL A 194 15.46 -12.75 10.58
C VAL A 194 14.36 -13.69 11.11
N PRO A 195 14.39 -14.07 12.39
CA PRO A 195 13.40 -14.98 12.95
C PRO A 195 12.01 -14.33 13.05
N SER A 196 10.99 -15.17 13.06
CA SER A 196 9.61 -14.78 13.28
C SER A 196 9.39 -14.45 14.76
N SER A 197 8.75 -13.32 15.06
CA SER A 197 8.36 -13.01 16.44
C SER A 197 7.30 -13.93 17.06
N LYS A 198 6.71 -14.85 16.27
CA LYS A 198 5.72 -15.82 16.73
C LYS A 198 6.26 -17.25 16.82
N ASP A 199 7.34 -17.56 16.12
CA ASP A 199 7.85 -18.93 15.98
C ASP A 199 9.36 -18.87 15.76
N SER A 200 10.13 -19.25 16.78
CA SER A 200 11.60 -19.19 16.74
C SER A 200 12.22 -20.13 15.71
N LYS A 201 11.48 -21.11 15.19
CA LYS A 201 11.96 -22.01 14.13
C LYS A 201 11.76 -21.45 12.73
N LYS A 202 10.92 -20.43 12.59
CA LYS A 202 10.60 -19.81 11.30
C LYS A 202 11.46 -18.57 11.08
N PHE A 203 12.16 -18.55 9.94
CA PHE A 203 12.97 -17.41 9.51
C PHE A 203 12.40 -16.80 8.24
N TYR A 204 12.68 -15.51 8.07
CA TYR A 204 12.40 -14.76 6.86
C TYR A 204 13.69 -14.22 6.28
N ASP A 205 13.87 -14.42 4.98
CA ASP A 205 14.98 -13.84 4.24
C ASP A 205 14.69 -12.35 4.05
N VAL A 206 15.71 -11.52 4.22
CA VAL A 206 15.65 -10.06 4.05
C VAL A 206 16.80 -9.65 3.17
N ASN A 207 16.48 -9.07 2.00
CA ASN A 207 17.46 -8.48 1.11
C ASN A 207 17.50 -6.97 1.33
N THR A 208 18.64 -6.46 1.76
CA THR A 208 18.82 -5.07 2.20
C THR A 208 18.94 -4.09 1.02
N ILE A 209 19.54 -4.51 -0.10
CA ILE A 209 19.67 -3.66 -1.31
C ILE A 209 18.29 -3.29 -1.86
N ILE A 210 17.43 -4.29 -2.07
CA ILE A 210 16.15 -4.06 -2.76
C ILE A 210 14.98 -3.81 -1.80
N GLY A 211 15.21 -3.80 -0.49
CA GLY A 211 14.15 -3.61 0.50
C GLY A 211 13.11 -4.72 0.51
N TRP A 212 13.51 -5.96 0.21
CA TRP A 212 12.61 -7.11 0.11
C TRP A 212 12.70 -8.00 1.34
N CYS A 213 11.60 -8.65 1.70
CA CYS A 213 11.60 -9.68 2.75
C CYS A 213 10.60 -10.79 2.42
N SER A 214 10.93 -12.06 2.68
CA SER A 214 10.05 -13.20 2.36
C SER A 214 8.77 -13.26 3.20
N CYS A 215 8.58 -12.34 4.16
CA CYS A 215 7.34 -12.22 4.90
C CYS A 215 6.21 -11.63 4.04
N TYR A 216 4.96 -11.86 4.43
CA TYR A 216 3.79 -11.43 3.64
C TYR A 216 3.78 -9.93 3.30
N SER A 217 4.19 -9.06 4.23
CA SER A 217 4.26 -7.62 3.99
C SER A 217 5.52 -7.18 3.24
N GLY A 218 6.61 -7.93 3.38
CA GLY A 218 7.90 -7.61 2.77
C GLY A 218 8.00 -8.03 1.32
N LYS A 219 7.29 -9.11 0.93
CA LYS A 219 7.41 -9.69 -0.42
C LYS A 219 6.84 -8.78 -1.50
N GLN A 220 5.95 -7.87 -1.12
CA GLN A 220 5.41 -6.82 -1.97
C GLN A 220 6.30 -5.55 -1.97
N GLY A 221 7.46 -5.57 -1.31
CA GLY A 221 8.38 -4.44 -1.18
C GLY A 221 8.00 -3.40 -0.13
N GLY A 222 7.04 -3.68 0.74
CA GLY A 222 6.71 -2.78 1.83
C GLY A 222 7.63 -2.94 3.04
N PHE A 223 7.86 -1.85 3.77
CA PHE A 223 8.73 -1.87 4.95
C PHE A 223 8.10 -2.68 6.08
N CYS A 224 8.77 -3.77 6.46
CA CYS A 224 8.23 -4.75 7.40
C CYS A 224 8.97 -4.74 8.73
N LYS A 225 8.39 -5.40 9.73
CA LYS A 225 8.98 -5.54 11.07
C LYS A 225 10.38 -6.18 11.10
N HIS A 226 10.70 -7.06 10.14
CA HIS A 226 12.04 -7.66 10.06
C HIS A 226 13.08 -6.66 9.54
N GLN A 227 12.71 -5.82 8.57
CA GLN A 227 13.56 -4.73 8.08
C GLN A 227 13.75 -3.66 9.16
N ALA A 228 12.69 -3.32 9.90
CA ALA A 228 12.79 -2.43 11.05
C ALA A 228 13.80 -2.93 12.09
N LEU A 229 13.78 -4.23 12.42
CA LEU A 229 14.72 -4.83 13.36
C LEU A 229 16.17 -4.71 12.88
N LEU A 230 16.44 -5.01 11.59
CA LEU A 230 17.77 -4.86 11.00
C LEU A 230 18.25 -3.41 11.02
N LYS A 231 17.37 -2.45 10.66
CA LYS A 231 17.68 -1.03 10.74
C LYS A 231 18.05 -0.59 12.17
N GLN A 232 17.34 -1.09 13.18
CA GLN A 232 17.58 -0.73 14.58
C GLN A 232 18.90 -1.26 15.14
N TYR A 233 19.25 -2.52 14.84
CA TYR A 233 20.35 -3.21 15.51
C TYR A 233 21.63 -3.28 14.69
N TYR A 234 21.55 -3.11 13.37
CA TYR A 234 22.67 -3.17 12.45
C TYR A 234 22.87 -1.87 11.66
N ASP A 235 22.08 -0.82 11.94
CA ASP A 235 22.13 0.49 11.26
C ASP A 235 22.01 0.39 9.72
N ILE A 236 21.22 -0.58 9.25
CA ILE A 236 21.02 -0.84 7.83
C ILE A 236 19.95 0.09 7.27
N GLU A 237 20.30 0.84 6.25
CA GLU A 237 19.34 1.64 5.46
C GLU A 237 18.62 0.80 4.42
N PHE A 238 17.32 1.05 4.25
CA PHE A 238 16.49 0.33 3.28
C PHE A 238 15.84 1.33 2.30
N PRO A 239 15.73 1.00 1.00
CA PRO A 239 15.15 1.91 0.01
C PRO A 239 13.67 2.20 0.20
N ASN A 240 12.99 1.43 1.06
CA ASN A 240 11.57 1.53 1.37
C ASN A 240 11.32 1.92 2.83
N SER A 241 12.35 2.21 3.64
CA SER A 241 12.14 2.63 5.03
C SER A 241 11.42 3.98 5.11
N PRO A 242 10.60 4.20 6.14
CA PRO A 242 10.05 5.53 6.41
C PRO A 242 11.17 6.51 6.69
N VAL A 243 10.90 7.79 6.41
CA VAL A 243 11.86 8.88 6.65
C VAL A 243 12.10 9.04 8.15
N THR A 244 13.20 8.47 8.62
CA THR A 244 13.61 8.52 10.02
C THR A 244 14.99 9.12 10.21
N ASP A 245 15.82 9.20 9.16
CA ASP A 245 17.15 9.75 9.26
C ASP A 245 17.17 11.29 9.13
N SER A 246 18.21 11.90 9.68
CA SER A 246 18.39 13.36 9.70
C SER A 246 18.66 13.96 8.31
N ASN A 247 19.25 13.19 7.38
CA ASN A 247 19.52 13.66 6.03
C ASN A 247 18.24 13.79 5.22
N GLU A 248 17.38 12.77 5.25
CA GLU A 248 16.09 12.78 4.57
C GLU A 248 15.19 13.87 5.16
N ARG A 249 15.15 14.01 6.49
CA ARG A 249 14.46 15.13 7.14
C ARG A 249 14.96 16.50 6.66
N HIS A 250 16.27 16.69 6.59
CA HIS A 250 16.87 17.92 6.07
C HIS A 250 16.53 18.14 4.59
N LYS A 251 16.54 17.11 3.74
CA LYS A 251 16.12 17.20 2.33
C LYS A 251 14.66 17.61 2.19
N LEU A 252 13.77 17.08 3.03
CA LEU A 252 12.36 17.48 3.05
C LEU A 252 12.19 18.95 3.48
N ALA A 253 12.95 19.41 4.48
CA ALA A 253 12.94 20.81 4.89
C ALA A 253 13.50 21.74 3.80
N LEU A 254 14.58 21.34 3.12
CA LEU A 254 15.13 22.07 1.98
C LEU A 254 14.13 22.19 0.84
N LEU A 255 13.38 21.12 0.55
CA LEU A 255 12.33 21.16 -0.47
C LEU A 255 11.19 22.10 -0.07
N ALA A 256 10.86 22.17 1.22
CA ALA A 256 9.75 22.97 1.73
C ALA A 256 10.09 24.46 1.90
N LEU A 257 11.30 24.77 2.34
CA LEU A 257 11.74 26.13 2.73
C LEU A 257 12.72 26.75 1.74
N GLY A 258 13.30 25.94 0.84
CA GLY A 258 14.40 26.36 0.00
C GLY A 258 15.72 26.50 0.75
N ILE A 259 16.79 26.80 -0.01
CA ILE A 259 18.17 26.84 0.49
C ILE A 259 18.39 27.97 1.51
N ARG A 260 17.66 29.09 1.38
CA ARG A 260 17.86 30.29 2.20
C ARG A 260 17.31 30.15 3.61
N ASP A 261 16.14 29.53 3.74
CA ASP A 261 15.38 29.49 4.99
C ASP A 261 15.46 28.13 5.71
N CYS A 262 16.03 27.11 5.07
CA CYS A 262 16.20 25.80 5.69
C CYS A 262 17.30 25.84 6.78
N PRO A 263 17.02 25.34 8.01
CA PRO A 263 18.06 25.13 9.01
C PRO A 263 19.18 24.23 8.50
N PRO A 264 20.42 24.39 9.01
CA PRO A 264 21.52 23.52 8.61
C PRO A 264 21.29 22.09 9.12
N LYS A 265 21.87 21.11 8.44
CA LYS A 265 21.71 19.67 8.75
C LYS A 265 21.82 19.31 10.25
N PRO A 266 22.74 19.87 11.06
CA PRO A 266 22.82 19.56 12.50
C PRO A 266 21.53 19.84 13.29
N PHE A 267 20.68 20.77 12.84
CA PHE A 267 19.36 20.99 13.42
C PHE A 267 18.48 19.73 13.39
N PHE A 268 18.67 18.88 12.38
CA PHE A 268 17.89 17.67 12.18
C PHE A 268 18.53 16.42 12.82
N GLU A 269 19.76 16.51 13.31
CA GLU A 269 20.45 15.39 13.96
C GLU A 269 19.90 15.12 15.37
N VAL A 270 19.40 16.17 16.03
CA VAL A 270 18.71 16.02 17.32
C VAL A 270 17.26 15.61 17.05
N LEU A 271 16.85 14.45 17.58
CA LEU A 271 15.43 14.15 17.76
C LEU A 271 14.91 15.13 18.82
N HIS A 272 14.37 16.27 18.39
CA HIS A 272 13.58 17.09 19.29
C HIS A 272 12.35 16.28 19.71
N TYR A 273 12.47 15.58 20.84
CA TYR A 273 11.33 15.08 21.59
C TYR A 273 10.57 16.29 22.11
N ILE A 274 9.72 16.85 21.26
CA ILE A 274 8.71 17.80 21.71
C ILE A 274 7.58 16.93 22.28
N PHE A 275 7.50 16.93 23.61
CA PHE A 275 6.43 16.32 24.41
C PHE A 275 5.05 16.79 23.97
#